data_AF-A0A6H1KYL7-F1
#
_entry.id   AF-A0A6H1KYL7-F1
#
_cell.length_a   1.000
_cell.length_b   1.000
_cell.length_c   1.000
_cell.angle_alpha   90.00
_cell.angle_beta   90.00
_cell.angle_gamma   90.00
#
_symmetry.space_group_name_H-M   'P 1'
#
loop_
_entity.id
_entity.type
_entity.pdbx_description
1 polymer ?
#
loop_
_entity_poly.entity_id
_entity_poly.type
_entity_poly.pdbx_seq_one_letter_code
_entity_poly.pdbx_strand_id
1 'polypeptide(L)' 'MTPTTHPVEVTARPLVTAGRTQLLVDCPFCGGVHRHLETGPRRGSCGSRYAVTIPGKAPSP' A
#
# COMPACT_ATOMS: atom_id res chain seq x y z
N MET A 1 -18.25 17.79 12.57
CA MET A 1 -17.33 17.62 11.43
C MET A 1 -16.97 16.16 11.34
N THR A 2 -17.58 15.42 10.42
CA THR A 2 -17.27 14.00 10.18
C THR A 2 -15.89 13.95 9.52
N PRO A 3 -14.84 13.39 10.11
CA PRO A 3 -13.58 13.25 9.41
C PRO A 3 -13.80 12.19 8.34
N THR A 4 -13.97 12.62 7.09
CA THR A 4 -13.95 11.73 5.93
C THR A 4 -12.52 11.19 5.81
N THR A 5 -12.21 10.20 6.65
CA THR A 5 -10.89 9.55 6.73
C THR A 5 -10.81 8.55 5.59
N HIS A 6 -10.83 9.05 4.37
CA HIS A 6 -10.43 8.21 3.25
C HIS A 6 -8.95 7.86 3.50
N PRO A 7 -8.60 6.57 3.61
CA PRO A 7 -7.21 6.18 3.77
C PRO A 7 -6.42 6.76 2.59
N VAL A 8 -5.26 7.37 2.88
CA VAL A 8 -4.36 7.87 1.84
C VAL A 8 -4.06 6.72 0.88
N GLU A 9 -4.39 6.88 -0.39
CA GLU A 9 -4.10 5.89 -1.41
C GLU A 9 -2.63 6.02 -1.83
N VAL A 10 -1.94 4.89 -1.88
CA VAL A 10 -0.53 4.81 -2.27
C VAL A 10 -0.38 3.75 -3.35
N THR A 11 0.22 4.15 -4.46
CA THR A 11 0.44 3.26 -5.59
C THR A 11 1.66 2.39 -5.31
N ALA A 12 1.45 1.08 -5.27
CA ALA A 12 2.52 0.10 -5.17
C ALA A 12 3.15 -0.19 -6.53
N ARG A 13 4.42 -0.58 -6.47
CA ARG A 13 5.21 -1.13 -7.57
C ARG A 13 5.35 -2.64 -7.36
N PRO A 14 5.05 -3.49 -8.35
CA PRO A 14 5.24 -4.92 -8.20
C PRO A 14 6.74 -5.26 -8.16
N LEU A 15 7.12 -6.11 -7.21
CA LEU A 15 8.41 -6.77 -7.12
C LEU A 15 8.19 -8.26 -7.37
N VAL A 16 8.62 -8.73 -8.53
CA VAL A 16 8.56 -10.16 -8.87
C VAL A 16 9.80 -10.83 -8.31
N THR A 17 9.59 -11.83 -7.46
CA THR A 17 10.66 -12.69 -6.91
C THR A 17 10.49 -14.12 -7.43
N ALA A 18 11.49 -14.98 -7.23
CA ALA A 18 11.40 -16.39 -7.60
C ALA A 18 10.31 -17.09 -6.75
N GLY A 19 9.07 -17.07 -7.26
CA GLY A 19 7.92 -17.77 -6.70
C GLY A 19 6.78 -16.89 -6.15
N ARG A 20 6.98 -15.57 -5.98
CA ARG A 20 5.91 -14.66 -5.48
C ARG A 20 6.05 -13.23 -6.01
N THR A 21 4.92 -12.57 -6.20
CA THR A 21 4.84 -11.11 -6.43
C THR A 21 4.61 -10.41 -5.10
N GLN A 22 5.46 -9.43 -4.79
CA GLN A 22 5.30 -8.51 -3.67
C GLN A 22 4.96 -7.12 -4.19
N LEU A 23 4.42 -6.27 -3.34
CA LEU A 23 4.05 -4.89 -3.63
C LEU A 23 4.94 -3.96 -2.80
N LEU A 24 5.75 -3.15 -3.47
CA LEU A 24 6.58 -2.14 -2.85
C LEU A 24 5.85 -0.81 -2.82
N VAL A 25 5.78 -0.18 -1.65
CA VAL A 25 5.14 1.12 -1.43
C VAL A 25 6.16 2.07 -0.85
N ASP A 26 6.33 3.23 -1.48
CA ASP A 26 7.05 4.35 -0.89
C ASP A 26 6.12 5.03 0.12
N CYS A 27 6.46 4.97 1.41
CA CYS A 27 5.59 5.44 2.47
C CYS A 27 5.59 6.98 2.54
N PRO A 28 4.44 7.65 2.38
CA PRO A 28 4.37 9.11 2.48
C PRO A 28 4.54 9.63 3.92
N PHE A 29 4.51 8.75 4.92
CA PHE A 29 4.58 9.14 6.34
C PHE A 29 5.98 9.06 6.94
N CYS A 30 6.77 8.05 6.55
CA CYS A 30 8.12 7.84 7.10
C CYS A 30 9.24 7.93 6.05
N GLY A 31 8.90 8.09 4.76
CA GLY A 31 9.86 8.10 3.65
C GLY A 31 10.51 6.74 3.35
N GLY A 32 10.20 5.69 4.12
CA GLY A 32 10.72 4.34 3.92
C GLY A 32 9.91 3.53 2.90
N VAL A 33 10.54 2.47 2.36
CA VAL A 33 9.87 1.52 1.45
C VAL A 33 9.27 0.37 2.27
N HIS A 34 7.97 0.14 2.11
CA HIS A 34 7.23 -0.96 2.73
C HIS A 34 6.90 -2.04 1.72
N ARG A 35 6.82 -3.29 2.19
CA ARG A 35 6.43 -4.45 1.39
C ARG A 35 5.06 -4.96 1.82
N HIS A 36 4.21 -5.26 0.85
CA HIS A 36 2.91 -5.90 1.03
C HIS A 36 2.77 -7.08 0.07
N LEU A 37 1.87 -8.01 0.36
CA LEU A 37 1.57 -9.12 -0.54
C LEU A 37 0.32 -8.85 -1.39
N GLU A 38 -0.50 -7.87 -0.98
CA GLU A 38 -1.82 -7.62 -1.53
C GLU A 38 -2.17 -6.13 -1.46
N THR A 39 -3.10 -5.71 -2.31
CA THR A 39 -3.71 -4.37 -2.29
C THR A 39 -4.70 -4.20 -1.13
N GLY A 40 -5.28 -3.01 -1.01
CA GLY A 40 -6.31 -2.69 -0.03
C GLY A 40 -5.79 -1.91 1.18
N PRO A 41 -6.61 -1.75 2.22
CA PRO A 41 -6.21 -1.10 3.47
C PRO A 41 -5.09 -1.90 4.15
N ARG A 42 -3.90 -1.31 4.27
CA ARG A 42 -2.74 -1.93 4.90
C ARG A 42 -2.13 -1.02 5.95
N ARG A 43 -1.35 -1.65 6.83
CA ARG A 43 -0.51 -0.98 7.82
C ARG A 43 0.94 -1.17 7.43
N GLY A 44 1.67 -0.07 7.27
CA GLY A 44 3.12 -0.13 7.06
C GLY A 44 3.85 -0.66 8.28
N SER A 45 5.09 -1.13 8.09
CA SER A 45 5.95 -1.53 9.21
C SER A 45 6.27 -0.36 10.15
N CYS A 46 6.20 0.89 9.67
CA CYS A 46 6.29 2.09 10.50
C CYS A 46 5.03 2.39 11.34
N GLY A 47 3.96 1.61 11.19
CA GLY A 47 2.71 1.76 11.93
C GLY A 47 1.61 2.58 11.24
N SER A 48 1.92 3.33 10.19
CA SER A 48 0.95 4.16 9.44
C SER A 48 -0.05 3.32 8.65
N ARG A 49 -1.27 3.85 8.45
CA ARG A 49 -2.35 3.22 7.68
C ARG A 49 -2.56 3.93 6.35
N TYR A 50 -2.72 3.16 5.28
CA TYR A 50 -2.94 3.64 3.92
C TYR A 50 -3.59 2.55 3.06
N ALA A 51 -4.16 2.92 1.93
CA ALA A 51 -4.72 1.97 0.97
C ALA A 51 -3.71 1.72 -0.16
N VAL A 52 -3.27 0.48 -0.29
CA VAL A 52 -2.33 0.05 -1.34
C VAL A 52 -3.12 -0.21 -2.62
N THR A 53 -2.77 0.50 -3.69
CA THR A 53 -3.35 0.32 -5.02
C THR A 53 -2.27 -0.10 -6.02
N ILE A 54 -2.67 -0.66 -7.16
CA ILE A 54 -1.78 -0.85 -8.31
C ILE A 54 -2.47 -0.28 -9.55
N PRO A 55 -1.73 0.33 -10.48
CA PRO A 55 -2.32 0.91 -11.69
C PRO A 55 -3.07 -0.17 -12.47
N GLY A 56 -4.34 0.09 -12.79
CA GLY A 56 -5.20 -0.82 -13.55
C GLY A 56 -5.86 -1.94 -12.74
N LYS A 57 -5.70 -1.99 -11.40
CA LYS A 57 -6.44 -2.94 -10.54
C LYS A 57 -7.06 -2.20 -9.36
N ALA A 58 -8.39 -2.36 -9.20
CA ALA A 58 -9.08 -1.84 -8.03
C ALA A 58 -8.49 -2.43 -6.73
N PRO A 59 -8.41 -1.64 -5.64
CA PRO A 59 -7.95 -2.15 -4.35
C PRO A 59 -8.81 -3.33 -3.92
N SER A 60 -8.18 -4.48 -3.66
CA SER A 60 -8.87 -5.62 -3.04
C SER A 60 -9.38 -5.25 -1.63
N PRO A 61 -10.60 -5.67 -1.25
CA PRO A 61 -11.18 -5.40 0.06
C PRO A 61 -10.42 -6.08 1.21
#